data_AF-I1P4E3-F1
#
_entry.id   AF-I1P4E3-F1
#
_cell.length_a   1.000
_cell.length_b   1.000
_cell.length_c   1.000
_cell.angle_alpha   90.00
_cell.angle_beta   90.00
_cell.angle_gamma   90.00
#
_symmetry.space_group_name_H-M   'P 1'
#
loop_
_entity.id
_entity.type
_entity.pdbx_description
1 polymer ?
#
loop_
_entity_poly.entity_id
_entity_poly.type
_entity_poly.pdbx_seq_one_letter_code
_entity_poly.pdbx_strand_id
1 'polypeptide(L)'
;MAASASASLRHHLLLRRRPRFPLGPSPTFRTSSLPRRHQRLFASAPSSSTVENGEPSSPVEPSDGASVVDVNPPRGTRDFPPEDMRLRTWLFDQFREVSRVMAFEEVDFPVLESEALFIRKAGEEITQQLYNFEDKGGRRVVLRPEITPSLARLVIKQGKSVSLPLKWFTIGQCWRYERMTRGRRREHYQWNMDIFGMPKVRAESELLQAIILLFERLGITSSDVGIRVSSRK
;
A
#
# COMPACT_ATOMS: atom_id res chain seq x y z
N MET A 1 7.47 -0.32 27.73
CA MET A 1 8.27 -1.00 26.69
C MET A 1 7.30 -1.35 25.57
N ALA A 2 7.61 -0.97 24.34
CA ALA A 2 6.85 -1.37 23.15
C ALA A 2 7.64 -2.48 22.45
N ALA A 3 7.00 -3.63 22.24
CA ALA A 3 7.55 -4.72 21.44
C ALA A 3 6.94 -4.61 20.05
N SER A 4 7.80 -4.49 19.03
CA SER A 4 7.41 -4.41 17.62
C SER A 4 8.12 -5.53 16.86
N ALA A 5 7.37 -6.37 16.16
CA ALA A 5 7.91 -7.42 15.31
C ALA A 5 7.78 -7.02 13.83
N SER A 6 8.90 -6.78 13.15
CA SER A 6 8.95 -6.53 11.70
C SER A 6 9.62 -7.71 11.01
N ALA A 7 8.86 -8.45 10.20
CA ALA A 7 9.37 -9.56 9.40
C ALA A 7 9.83 -9.05 8.02
N SER A 8 11.14 -8.92 7.82
CA SER A 8 11.73 -8.69 6.48
C SER A 8 12.18 -10.03 5.88
N LEU A 9 11.33 -10.67 5.07
CA LEU A 9 11.69 -11.84 4.29
C LEU A 9 12.68 -11.48 3.17
N ARG A 10 13.91 -11.99 3.23
CA ARG A 10 14.78 -12.16 2.06
C ARG A 10 14.80 -13.63 1.69
N HIS A 11 14.29 -14.00 0.52
CA HIS A 11 14.46 -15.35 -0.02
C HIS A 11 14.84 -15.33 -1.50
N HIS A 12 15.92 -16.06 -1.81
CA HIS A 12 16.22 -16.58 -3.14
C HIS A 12 15.17 -17.64 -3.47
N LEU A 13 14.17 -17.30 -4.28
CA LEU A 13 13.22 -18.24 -4.86
C LEU A 13 13.84 -18.90 -6.10
N LEU A 14 14.11 -20.21 -6.00
CA LEU A 14 14.12 -21.13 -7.13
C LEU A 14 12.65 -21.40 -7.50
N LEU A 15 12.31 -21.31 -8.79
CA LEU A 15 10.96 -21.57 -9.30
C LEU A 15 10.56 -23.03 -9.01
N ARG A 16 9.62 -23.22 -8.08
CA ARG A 16 8.78 -24.43 -8.03
C ARG A 16 7.31 -24.03 -8.08
N ARG A 17 6.55 -24.90 -8.75
CA ARG A 17 5.26 -24.67 -9.44
C ARG A 17 4.18 -24.00 -8.56
N ARG A 18 3.42 -23.09 -9.17
CA ARG A 18 2.24 -22.44 -8.56
C ARG A 18 1.21 -23.50 -8.11
N PRO A 19 0.63 -23.39 -6.90
CA PRO A 19 -0.51 -24.22 -6.53
C PRO A 19 -1.72 -23.86 -7.40
N ARG A 20 -2.45 -24.89 -7.87
CA ARG A 20 -3.73 -24.74 -8.58
C ARG A 20 -4.84 -24.72 -7.53
N PHE A 21 -5.60 -23.63 -7.46
CA PHE A 21 -6.84 -23.58 -6.70
C PHE A 21 -8.02 -24.02 -7.58
N PRO A 22 -9.01 -24.77 -7.04
CA PRO A 22 -10.22 -25.09 -7.76
C PRO A 22 -11.09 -23.83 -7.89
N LEU A 23 -11.35 -23.40 -9.13
CA LEU A 23 -12.33 -22.36 -9.43
C LEU A 23 -13.73 -22.98 -9.29
N GLY A 24 -14.55 -22.47 -8.36
CA GLY A 24 -15.98 -22.76 -8.34
C GLY A 24 -16.69 -22.21 -9.60
N PRO A 25 -17.90 -22.71 -9.93
CA PRO A 25 -18.61 -22.28 -11.12
C PRO A 25 -18.95 -20.79 -11.06
N SER A 26 -18.63 -20.07 -12.15
CA SER A 26 -18.93 -18.64 -12.30
C SER A 26 -20.44 -18.43 -12.56
N PRO A 27 -21.08 -17.39 -12.01
CA PRO A 27 -22.47 -17.09 -12.31
C PRO A 27 -22.62 -16.58 -13.75
N THR A 28 -23.55 -17.15 -14.51
CA THR A 28 -23.92 -16.71 -15.85
C THR A 28 -24.72 -15.41 -15.78
N PHE A 29 -24.16 -14.30 -16.25
CA PHE A 29 -24.90 -13.07 -16.49
C PHE A 29 -25.59 -13.12 -17.86
N ARG A 30 -26.93 -13.06 -17.87
CA ARG A 30 -27.73 -12.84 -19.09
C ARG A 30 -27.51 -11.41 -19.58
N THR A 31 -27.08 -11.25 -20.83
CA THR A 31 -27.00 -9.96 -21.50
C THR A 31 -28.40 -9.56 -22.00
N SER A 32 -28.98 -8.50 -21.44
CA SER A 32 -30.14 -7.81 -22.03
C SER A 32 -29.67 -6.59 -22.80
N SER A 33 -29.90 -6.57 -24.11
CA SER A 33 -29.61 -5.46 -25.02
C SER A 33 -30.50 -4.24 -24.71
N LEU A 34 -29.88 -3.06 -24.53
CA LEU A 34 -30.59 -1.77 -24.45
C LEU A 34 -30.73 -1.12 -25.85
N PRO A 35 -31.86 -0.46 -26.15
CA PRO A 35 -32.09 0.12 -27.47
C PRO A 35 -31.44 1.52 -27.64
N ARG A 36 -30.93 1.78 -28.84
CA ARG A 36 -30.44 3.08 -29.30
C ARG A 36 -31.61 4.02 -29.63
N ARG A 37 -31.74 5.14 -28.92
CA ARG A 37 -32.50 6.30 -29.41
C ARG A 37 -32.05 7.57 -28.71
N HIS A 38 -31.41 8.47 -29.44
CA HIS A 38 -31.63 9.93 -29.41
C HIS A 38 -30.69 10.59 -30.43
N GLN A 39 -31.27 10.94 -31.57
CA GLN A 39 -30.71 11.84 -32.58
C GLN A 39 -31.60 13.09 -32.63
N ARG A 40 -30.94 14.27 -32.69
CA ARG A 40 -31.39 15.56 -33.25
C ARG A 40 -32.40 16.41 -32.47
N LEU A 41 -31.89 17.53 -31.97
CA LEU A 41 -32.50 18.87 -31.87
C LEU A 41 -31.32 19.81 -32.24
N PHE A 42 -31.32 20.73 -33.20
CA PHE A 42 -32.29 21.77 -33.61
C PHE A 42 -32.02 22.23 -35.07
N ALA A 43 -33.07 22.70 -35.75
CA ALA A 43 -33.06 23.59 -36.93
C ALA A 43 -32.92 25.07 -36.45
N SER A 44 -32.67 26.15 -37.20
CA SER A 44 -32.77 26.57 -38.62
C SER A 44 -32.05 27.93 -38.79
N ALA A 45 -31.74 28.32 -40.05
CA ALA A 45 -31.07 29.58 -40.47
C ALA A 45 -31.94 30.87 -40.37
N PRO A 46 -31.42 32.09 -40.72
CA PRO A 46 -31.37 32.52 -42.14
C PRO A 46 -30.13 33.37 -42.56
N SER A 47 -30.15 33.72 -43.85
CA SER A 47 -29.13 34.20 -44.81
C SER A 47 -28.71 35.68 -44.76
N SER A 48 -27.49 35.97 -45.25
CA SER A 48 -27.23 37.04 -46.24
C SER A 48 -25.85 36.88 -46.90
N SER A 49 -25.79 37.15 -48.20
CA SER A 49 -24.69 36.95 -49.14
C SER A 49 -23.66 38.09 -49.17
N THR A 50 -22.37 37.75 -49.31
CA THR A 50 -21.44 38.45 -50.22
C THR A 50 -20.28 37.52 -50.59
N VAL A 51 -19.94 37.49 -51.88
CA VAL A 51 -18.85 36.71 -52.48
C VAL A 51 -17.62 37.60 -52.55
N GLU A 52 -16.52 37.22 -51.92
CA GLU A 52 -15.18 37.69 -52.30
C GLU A 52 -14.18 36.54 -52.28
N ASN A 53 -13.41 36.48 -53.37
CA ASN A 53 -12.40 35.46 -53.66
C ASN A 53 -11.21 35.60 -52.70
N GLY A 54 -10.90 34.52 -51.98
CA GLY A 54 -9.68 34.38 -51.18
C GLY A 54 -9.04 33.02 -51.47
N GLU A 55 -7.73 33.04 -51.67
CA GLU A 55 -6.84 31.93 -52.05
C GLU A 55 -7.08 30.63 -51.26
N PRO A 56 -6.74 29.45 -51.81
CA PRO A 56 -6.81 28.21 -51.06
C PRO A 56 -5.87 28.30 -49.85
N SER A 57 -6.43 28.53 -48.67
CA SER A 57 -5.71 28.43 -47.42
C SER A 57 -5.14 27.02 -47.30
N SER A 58 -3.82 26.95 -47.13
CA SER A 58 -3.05 25.75 -46.82
C SER A 58 -3.78 24.87 -45.79
N PRO A 59 -3.62 23.53 -45.83
CA PRO A 59 -4.20 22.68 -44.80
C PRO A 59 -3.78 23.21 -43.43
N VAL A 60 -4.77 23.48 -42.57
CA VAL A 60 -4.50 23.71 -41.16
C VAL A 60 -3.94 22.39 -40.63
N GLU A 61 -2.63 22.29 -40.57
CA GLU A 61 -1.92 21.24 -39.84
C GLU A 61 -2.54 21.18 -38.44
N PRO A 62 -3.05 20.02 -37.99
CA PRO A 62 -3.58 19.91 -36.65
C PRO A 62 -2.44 20.17 -35.66
N SER A 63 -2.44 21.36 -35.09
CA SER A 63 -1.63 21.71 -33.94
C SER A 63 -2.17 20.93 -32.75
N ASP A 64 -1.58 19.79 -32.45
CA ASP A 64 -1.50 19.28 -31.09
C ASP A 64 -0.41 18.22 -31.02
N GLY A 65 0.81 18.70 -30.82
CA GLY A 65 1.94 17.89 -30.36
C GLY A 65 1.76 17.46 -28.91
N ALA A 66 0.63 16.79 -28.60
CA ALA A 66 0.43 16.14 -27.32
C ALA A 66 1.44 14.99 -27.22
N SER A 67 2.51 15.23 -26.46
CA SER A 67 3.51 14.19 -26.19
C SER A 67 2.83 13.00 -25.51
N VAL A 68 3.10 11.80 -26.01
CA VAL A 68 2.60 10.56 -25.41
C VAL A 68 3.09 10.50 -23.96
N VAL A 69 2.15 10.45 -23.02
CA VAL A 69 2.45 10.39 -21.58
C VAL A 69 3.12 9.05 -21.26
N ASP A 70 4.20 9.08 -20.46
CA ASP A 70 4.77 7.85 -19.91
C ASP A 70 3.77 7.22 -18.93
N VAL A 71 3.25 6.06 -19.30
CA VAL A 71 2.24 5.32 -18.52
C VAL A 71 2.85 4.39 -17.48
N ASN A 72 4.18 4.30 -17.38
CA ASN A 72 4.83 3.47 -16.38
C ASN A 72 4.70 4.09 -14.98
N PRO A 73 4.53 3.27 -13.93
CA PRO A 73 4.51 3.78 -12.58
C PRO A 73 5.91 4.29 -12.20
N PRO A 74 6.01 5.22 -11.22
CA PRO A 74 7.29 5.70 -10.73
C PRO A 74 8.24 4.55 -10.39
N ARG A 75 9.51 4.68 -10.79
CA ARG A 75 10.51 3.63 -10.63
C ARG A 75 10.56 3.12 -9.18
N GLY A 76 10.38 1.82 -9.01
CA GLY A 76 10.40 1.15 -7.72
C GLY A 76 9.07 1.07 -6.99
N THR A 77 7.98 1.49 -7.65
CA THR A 77 6.59 1.28 -7.23
C THR A 77 5.91 0.22 -8.09
N ARG A 78 4.65 -0.09 -7.79
CA ARG A 78 3.89 -1.16 -8.46
C ARG A 78 2.45 -0.73 -8.72
N ASP A 79 1.99 -1.03 -9.91
CA ASP A 79 0.57 -1.18 -10.18
C ASP A 79 0.09 -2.57 -9.77
N PHE A 80 -1.18 -2.67 -9.42
CA PHE A 80 -1.84 -3.93 -9.08
C PHE A 80 -3.06 -4.10 -9.99
N PRO A 81 -2.94 -4.80 -11.12
CA PRO A 81 -4.10 -5.18 -11.92
C PRO A 81 -5.02 -6.16 -11.16
N PRO A 82 -6.24 -6.44 -11.64
CA PRO A 82 -7.23 -7.22 -10.91
C PRO A 82 -6.73 -8.57 -10.37
N GLU A 83 -5.87 -9.29 -11.09
CA GLU A 83 -5.26 -10.55 -10.66
C GLU A 83 -4.33 -10.39 -9.46
N ASP A 84 -3.48 -9.36 -9.47
CA ASP A 84 -2.56 -9.07 -8.37
C ASP A 84 -3.31 -8.49 -7.17
N MET A 85 -4.35 -7.71 -7.43
CA MET A 85 -5.26 -7.21 -6.41
C MET A 85 -5.98 -8.33 -5.68
N ARG A 86 -6.49 -9.34 -6.39
CA ARG A 86 -7.14 -10.50 -5.74
C ARG A 86 -6.20 -11.22 -4.80
N LEU A 87 -4.95 -11.45 -5.22
CA LEU A 87 -3.94 -12.07 -4.38
C LEU A 87 -3.59 -11.20 -3.16
N ARG A 88 -3.44 -9.89 -3.36
CA ARG A 88 -3.16 -8.95 -2.26
C ARG A 88 -4.30 -8.93 -1.24
N THR A 89 -5.54 -8.80 -1.71
CA THR A 89 -6.72 -8.80 -0.84
C THR A 89 -6.81 -10.10 -0.06
N TRP A 90 -6.68 -11.26 -0.72
CA TRP A 90 -6.68 -12.56 -0.03
C TRP A 90 -5.62 -12.64 1.08
N LEU A 91 -4.40 -12.17 0.81
CA LEU A 91 -3.33 -12.17 1.82
C LEU A 91 -3.64 -11.21 2.98
N PHE A 92 -4.17 -10.02 2.69
CA PHE A 92 -4.54 -9.05 3.71
C PHE A 92 -5.70 -9.56 4.57
N ASP A 93 -6.62 -10.31 4.01
CA ASP A 93 -7.70 -10.94 4.77
C ASP A 93 -7.16 -12.01 5.73
N GLN A 94 -6.09 -12.73 5.37
CA GLN A 94 -5.41 -13.61 6.34
C GLN A 94 -4.76 -12.83 7.47
N PHE A 95 -4.12 -11.69 7.18
CA PHE A 95 -3.55 -10.82 8.21
C PHE A 95 -4.62 -10.31 9.18
N ARG A 96 -5.74 -9.80 8.65
CA ARG A 96 -6.87 -9.32 9.47
C ARG A 96 -7.46 -10.43 10.32
N GLU A 97 -7.65 -11.61 9.74
CA GLU A 97 -8.24 -12.73 10.47
C GLU A 97 -7.35 -13.20 11.62
N VAL A 98 -6.04 -13.29 11.41
CA VAL A 98 -5.08 -13.60 12.48
C VAL A 98 -5.11 -12.52 13.56
N SER A 99 -5.07 -11.24 13.18
CA SER A 99 -5.15 -10.13 14.13
C SER A 99 -6.44 -10.17 14.95
N ARG A 100 -7.58 -10.48 14.31
CA ARG A 100 -8.89 -10.61 14.96
C ARG A 100 -8.94 -11.77 15.96
N VAL A 101 -8.47 -12.96 15.57
CA VAL A 101 -8.38 -14.14 16.45
C VAL A 101 -7.49 -13.85 17.66
N MET A 102 -6.42 -13.11 17.45
CA MET A 102 -5.51 -12.66 18.49
C MET A 102 -6.03 -11.42 19.24
N ALA A 103 -7.28 -10.98 19.06
CA ALA A 103 -7.89 -9.82 19.73
C ALA A 103 -7.05 -8.51 19.60
N PHE A 104 -6.52 -8.25 18.41
CA PHE A 104 -5.96 -6.95 18.03
C PHE A 104 -7.02 -6.12 17.30
N GLU A 105 -6.99 -4.81 17.53
CA GLU A 105 -7.88 -3.85 16.86
C GLU A 105 -7.14 -3.14 15.71
N GLU A 106 -7.84 -2.95 14.58
CA GLU A 106 -7.26 -2.30 13.40
C GLU A 106 -7.23 -0.78 13.60
N VAL A 107 -6.07 -0.17 13.37
CA VAL A 107 -5.91 1.29 13.35
C VAL A 107 -5.16 1.71 12.10
N ASP A 108 -5.36 2.96 11.67
CA ASP A 108 -4.62 3.56 10.56
C ASP A 108 -4.27 5.02 10.86
N PHE A 109 -3.36 5.55 10.07
CA PHE A 109 -2.86 6.91 10.16
C PHE A 109 -2.31 7.35 8.79
N PRO A 110 -2.05 8.65 8.58
CA PRO A 110 -1.54 9.14 7.31
C PRO A 110 -0.24 8.46 6.85
N VAL A 111 -0.09 8.27 5.54
CA VAL A 111 1.18 7.83 4.94
C VAL A 111 2.23 8.95 4.97
N LEU A 112 1.77 10.20 4.92
CA LEU A 112 2.61 11.40 5.00
C LEU A 112 2.67 11.89 6.45
N GLU A 113 3.87 11.99 6.99
CA GLU A 113 4.13 12.35 8.38
C GLU A 113 5.21 13.44 8.48
N SER A 114 5.36 14.04 9.65
CA SER A 114 6.47 14.96 9.90
C SER A 114 7.80 14.21 9.85
N GLU A 115 8.78 14.75 9.14
CA GLU A 115 10.13 14.16 9.04
C GLU A 115 10.77 13.97 10.43
N ALA A 116 10.54 14.92 11.34
CA ALA A 116 11.07 14.91 12.70
C ALA A 116 10.63 13.68 13.53
N LEU A 117 9.54 13.01 13.14
CA LEU A 117 9.06 11.80 13.80
C LEU A 117 10.03 10.61 13.61
N PHE A 118 10.78 10.58 12.51
CA PHE A 118 11.63 9.44 12.13
C PHE A 118 13.12 9.69 12.40
N ILE A 119 13.58 10.94 12.37
CA ILE A 119 14.98 11.29 12.69
C ILE A 119 15.35 10.92 14.13
N ARG A 120 14.42 11.03 15.08
CA ARG A 120 14.73 10.76 16.52
C ARG A 120 14.98 9.29 16.84
N LYS A 121 14.38 8.37 16.08
CA LYS A 121 14.44 6.93 16.33
C LYS A 121 15.53 6.23 15.52
N ALA A 122 15.94 6.86 14.43
CA ALA A 122 16.78 6.29 13.43
C ALA A 122 18.05 7.12 13.37
N GLY A 123 19.21 6.54 13.67
CA GLY A 123 20.49 7.27 13.61
C GLY A 123 20.69 7.96 12.25
N GLU A 124 21.67 8.87 12.18
CA GLU A 124 21.86 9.78 11.04
C GLU A 124 21.86 9.08 9.66
N GLU A 125 22.33 7.83 9.56
CA GLU A 125 22.37 7.05 8.31
C GLU A 125 21.00 6.71 7.70
N ILE A 126 19.92 6.62 8.49
CA ILE A 126 18.58 6.29 7.94
C ILE A 126 17.98 7.47 7.17
N THR A 127 18.40 8.70 7.48
CA THR A 127 17.86 9.91 6.85
C THR A 127 18.04 9.91 5.33
N GLN A 128 19.16 9.36 4.84
CA GLN A 128 19.46 9.25 3.41
C GLN A 128 18.52 8.29 2.66
N GLN A 129 17.83 7.41 3.39
CA GLN A 129 16.93 6.42 2.83
C GLN A 129 15.45 6.82 2.99
N LEU A 130 15.16 8.03 3.47
CA LEU A 130 13.80 8.54 3.61
C LEU A 130 13.28 9.12 2.31
N TYR A 131 11.98 8.93 2.05
CA TYR A 131 11.27 9.62 0.98
C TYR A 131 10.73 10.95 1.51
N ASN A 132 11.64 11.89 1.81
CA ASN A 132 11.36 13.18 2.42
C ASN A 132 11.34 14.31 1.38
N PHE A 133 10.56 15.35 1.66
CA PHE A 133 10.47 16.55 0.83
C PHE A 133 9.91 17.71 1.65
N GLU A 134 9.93 18.91 1.06
CA GLU A 134 9.26 20.09 1.61
C GLU A 134 7.89 20.23 0.95
N ASP A 135 6.84 20.37 1.76
CA ASP A 135 5.50 20.64 1.23
C ASP A 135 5.35 22.11 0.78
N LYS A 136 4.23 22.44 0.15
CA LYS A 136 3.97 23.83 -0.32
C LYS A 136 3.94 24.88 0.80
N GLY A 137 3.87 24.47 2.06
CA GLY A 137 3.87 25.34 3.23
C GLY A 137 5.24 25.42 3.92
N GLY A 138 6.32 24.94 3.29
CA GLY A 138 7.66 24.98 3.85
C GLY A 138 7.92 23.94 4.95
N ARG A 139 7.03 22.94 5.11
CA ARG A 139 7.18 21.93 6.17
C ARG A 139 7.92 20.71 5.64
N ARG A 140 8.87 20.24 6.44
CA ARG A 140 9.60 18.99 6.22
C ARG A 140 8.72 17.78 6.52
N VAL A 141 8.37 17.04 5.48
CA VAL A 141 7.49 15.87 5.54
C VAL A 141 8.15 14.65 4.92
N VAL A 142 7.65 13.47 5.24
CA VAL A 142 8.19 12.20 4.77
C VAL A 142 7.05 11.19 4.53
N LEU A 143 7.17 10.39 3.47
CA LEU A 143 6.38 9.17 3.35
C LEU A 143 6.93 8.14 4.34
N ARG A 144 6.08 7.67 5.27
CA ARG A 144 6.51 6.84 6.41
C ARG A 144 7.37 5.63 5.95
N PRO A 145 8.58 5.45 6.51
CA PRO A 145 9.41 4.27 6.24
C PRO A 145 8.98 3.02 6.99
N GLU A 146 8.28 3.20 8.10
CA GLU A 146 7.76 2.15 8.97
C GLU A 146 6.50 2.65 9.71
N ILE A 147 5.77 1.71 10.31
CA ILE A 147 4.48 1.95 10.98
C ILE A 147 4.65 2.40 12.45
N THR A 148 5.65 1.89 13.15
CA THR A 148 5.78 2.01 14.62
C THR A 148 5.88 3.44 15.15
N PRO A 149 6.62 4.39 14.52
CA PRO A 149 6.67 5.78 14.99
C PRO A 149 5.30 6.50 14.92
N SER A 150 4.55 6.28 13.85
CA SER A 150 3.19 6.80 13.69
C SER A 150 2.20 6.19 14.67
N LEU A 151 2.31 4.88 14.93
CA LEU A 151 1.52 4.20 15.96
C LEU A 151 1.81 4.79 17.35
N ALA A 152 3.07 4.95 17.71
CA ALA A 152 3.46 5.56 18.98
C ALA A 152 2.94 7.01 19.10
N ARG A 153 2.99 7.80 18.02
CA ARG A 153 2.40 9.15 17.96
C ARG A 153 0.90 9.12 18.24
N LEU A 154 0.18 8.16 17.66
CA LEU A 154 -1.26 8.00 17.89
C LEU A 154 -1.57 7.61 19.34
N VAL A 155 -0.84 6.65 19.91
CA VAL A 155 -1.00 6.24 21.32
C VAL A 155 -0.74 7.42 22.26
N ILE A 156 0.33 8.19 22.05
CA ILE A 156 0.64 9.39 22.83
C ILE A 156 -0.48 10.43 22.71
N LYS A 157 -1.00 10.66 21.50
CA LYS A 157 -2.09 11.60 21.25
C LYS A 157 -3.37 11.20 22.00
N GLN A 158 -3.69 9.91 22.07
CA GLN A 158 -4.84 9.41 22.82
C GLN A 158 -4.62 9.53 24.34
N GLY A 159 -3.40 9.37 24.81
CA GLY A 159 -3.05 9.61 26.21
C GLY A 159 -3.84 8.71 27.15
N LYS A 160 -4.60 9.29 28.08
CA LYS A 160 -5.38 8.55 29.08
C LYS A 160 -6.68 7.94 28.56
N SER A 161 -7.09 8.22 27.32
CA SER A 161 -8.32 7.66 26.75
C SER A 161 -8.19 6.20 26.33
N VAL A 162 -6.97 5.68 26.22
CA VAL A 162 -6.70 4.27 25.90
C VAL A 162 -6.42 3.46 27.17
N SER A 163 -7.08 2.31 27.30
CA SER A 163 -6.81 1.33 28.36
C SER A 163 -5.65 0.43 27.97
N LEU A 164 -4.84 0.03 28.96
CA LEU A 164 -3.79 -0.95 28.81
C LEU A 164 -4.23 -2.32 29.37
N PRO A 165 -3.76 -3.46 28.79
CA PRO A 165 -2.86 -3.54 27.65
C PRO A 165 -3.56 -3.18 26.32
N LEU A 166 -2.83 -2.51 25.44
CA LEU A 166 -3.29 -2.11 24.11
C LEU A 166 -2.75 -3.08 23.08
N LYS A 167 -3.59 -3.54 22.16
CA LYS A 167 -3.21 -4.49 21.11
C LYS A 167 -3.74 -3.99 19.78
N TRP A 168 -2.89 -3.33 19.01
CA TRP A 168 -3.28 -2.68 17.76
C TRP A 168 -2.49 -3.24 16.58
N PHE A 169 -3.14 -3.30 15.43
CA PHE A 169 -2.51 -3.70 14.19
C PHE A 169 -2.85 -2.74 13.04
N THR A 170 -1.98 -2.75 12.03
CA THR A 170 -2.15 -1.96 10.80
C THR A 170 -1.62 -2.75 9.62
N ILE A 171 -2.28 -2.65 8.46
CA ILE A 171 -1.76 -3.12 7.17
C ILE A 171 -1.50 -1.88 6.31
N GLY A 172 -0.29 -1.33 6.41
CA GLY A 172 0.04 -0.03 5.85
C GLY A 172 1.07 -0.10 4.72
N GLN A 173 0.95 0.80 3.74
CA GLN A 173 2.03 1.03 2.79
C GLN A 173 3.16 1.85 3.44
N CYS A 174 4.40 1.41 3.22
CA CYS A 174 5.64 2.01 3.73
C CYS A 174 6.60 2.30 2.57
N TRP A 175 7.38 3.37 2.71
CA TRP A 175 8.21 3.95 1.65
C TRP A 175 9.67 4.08 2.05
N ARG A 176 10.58 3.78 1.14
CA ARG A 176 12.02 3.94 1.34
C ARG A 176 12.70 4.36 0.05
N TYR A 177 13.66 5.25 0.18
CA TYR A 177 14.44 5.78 -0.92
C TYR A 177 15.82 5.11 -0.97
N GLU A 178 15.85 3.86 -1.43
CA GLU A 178 17.07 3.07 -1.52
C GLU A 178 17.27 2.48 -2.91
N ARG A 179 18.49 2.00 -3.18
CA ARG A 179 18.77 1.19 -4.36
C ARG A 179 17.96 -0.10 -4.27
N MET A 180 17.12 -0.32 -5.28
CA MET A 180 16.30 -1.53 -5.37
C MET A 180 17.19 -2.77 -5.47
N THR A 181 16.83 -3.79 -4.70
CA THR A 181 17.44 -5.12 -4.75
C THR A 181 16.33 -6.17 -4.76
N ARG A 182 16.66 -7.45 -4.92
CA ARG A 182 15.65 -8.52 -4.95
C ARG A 182 14.82 -8.50 -3.66
N GLY A 183 13.49 -8.41 -3.79
CA GLY A 183 12.56 -8.31 -2.66
C GLY A 183 12.55 -6.94 -1.95
N ARG A 184 13.35 -5.98 -2.41
CA ARG A 184 13.42 -4.62 -1.85
C ARG A 184 13.10 -3.58 -2.91
N ARG A 185 11.85 -3.10 -2.85
CA ARG A 185 11.31 -2.00 -3.66
C ARG A 185 11.21 -0.72 -2.82
N ARG A 186 10.89 0.41 -3.48
CA ARG A 186 10.73 1.71 -2.82
C ARG A 186 9.42 1.85 -2.06
N GLU A 187 8.42 1.03 -2.39
CA GLU A 187 7.22 0.85 -1.57
C GLU A 187 6.98 -0.63 -1.27
N HIS A 188 6.36 -0.89 -0.12
CA HIS A 188 5.85 -2.21 0.25
C HIS A 188 4.69 -2.06 1.24
N TYR A 189 3.89 -3.12 1.37
CA TYR A 189 2.90 -3.20 2.43
C TYR A 189 3.47 -3.98 3.60
N GLN A 190 3.21 -3.50 4.80
CA GLN A 190 3.64 -4.10 6.05
C GLN A 190 2.41 -4.37 6.91
N TRP A 191 2.23 -5.63 7.29
CA TRP A 191 1.37 -5.99 8.41
C TRP A 191 2.17 -5.81 9.69
N ASN A 192 1.65 -5.01 10.60
CA ASN A 192 2.34 -4.59 11.80
C ASN A 192 1.41 -4.79 12.99
N MET A 193 1.90 -5.41 14.05
CA MET A 193 1.18 -5.67 15.30
C MET A 193 2.04 -5.21 16.47
N ASP A 194 1.47 -4.42 17.37
CA ASP A 194 2.17 -3.93 18.55
C ASP A 194 1.30 -4.11 19.80
N ILE A 195 1.97 -4.44 20.90
CA ILE A 195 1.37 -4.55 22.22
C ILE A 195 2.00 -3.48 23.14
N PHE A 196 1.17 -2.67 23.78
CA PHE A 196 1.59 -1.69 24.78
C PHE A 196 1.08 -2.07 26.17
N GLY A 197 1.89 -1.81 27.19
CA GLY A 197 1.47 -1.97 28.59
C GLY A 197 1.44 -3.41 29.10
N MET A 198 1.97 -4.37 28.34
CA MET A 198 2.07 -5.77 28.78
C MET A 198 3.44 -6.05 29.41
N PRO A 199 3.51 -6.72 30.58
CA PRO A 199 4.76 -6.96 31.28
C PRO A 199 5.51 -8.20 30.74
N LYS A 200 6.84 -8.19 30.95
CA LYS A 200 7.76 -9.31 30.65
C LYS A 200 7.66 -9.76 29.18
N VAL A 201 8.07 -11.00 28.91
CA VAL A 201 8.14 -11.62 27.57
C VAL A 201 6.78 -12.01 26.97
N ARG A 202 5.67 -11.71 27.67
CA ARG A 202 4.34 -12.15 27.24
C ARG A 202 3.94 -11.49 25.92
N ALA A 203 4.26 -10.20 25.77
CA ALA A 203 3.98 -9.48 24.54
C ALA A 203 4.70 -10.11 23.34
N GLU A 204 5.99 -10.40 23.50
CA GLU A 204 6.83 -11.02 22.47
C GLU A 204 6.32 -12.42 22.12
N SER A 205 5.93 -13.23 23.12
CA SER A 205 5.38 -14.57 22.86
C SER A 205 4.08 -14.53 22.06
N GLU A 206 3.23 -13.53 22.31
CA GLU A 206 1.95 -13.38 21.63
C GLU A 206 2.12 -12.89 20.18
N LEU A 207 3.07 -11.97 19.96
CA LEU A 207 3.45 -11.55 18.61
C LEU A 207 4.06 -12.70 17.79
N LEU A 208 4.89 -13.54 18.42
CA LEU A 208 5.42 -14.75 17.78
C LEU A 208 4.32 -15.76 17.45
N GLN A 209 3.35 -15.94 18.36
CA GLN A 209 2.20 -16.81 18.12
C GLN A 209 1.35 -16.31 16.94
N ALA A 210 1.17 -15.00 16.77
CA ALA A 210 0.45 -14.46 15.61
C ALA A 210 1.16 -14.81 14.28
N ILE A 211 2.49 -14.74 14.24
CA ILE A 211 3.28 -15.12 13.06
C ILE A 211 3.15 -16.62 12.76
N ILE A 212 3.23 -17.46 13.79
CA ILE A 212 3.07 -18.92 13.65
C ILE A 212 1.67 -19.26 13.15
N LEU A 213 0.63 -18.66 13.74
CA LEU A 213 -0.76 -18.86 13.32
C LEU A 213 -0.98 -18.44 11.86
N LEU A 214 -0.37 -17.33 11.42
CA LEU A 214 -0.38 -16.95 10.02
C LEU A 214 0.26 -18.04 9.14
N PHE A 215 1.45 -18.54 9.49
CA PHE A 215 2.12 -19.58 8.72
C PHE A 215 1.29 -20.86 8.62
N GLU A 216 0.72 -21.33 9.72
CA GLU A 216 -0.16 -22.51 9.75
C GLU A 216 -1.35 -22.35 8.79
N ARG A 217 -2.01 -21.19 8.81
CA ARG A 217 -3.14 -20.89 7.90
C ARG A 217 -2.74 -20.85 6.44
N LEU A 218 -1.51 -20.44 6.15
CA LEU A 218 -0.94 -20.40 4.81
C LEU A 218 -0.35 -21.75 4.36
N GLY A 219 -0.38 -22.77 5.23
CA GLY A 219 0.27 -24.06 4.97
C GLY A 219 1.79 -24.00 4.93
N ILE A 220 2.38 -22.96 5.52
CA ILE A 220 3.83 -22.78 5.65
C ILE A 220 4.28 -23.51 6.93
N THR A 221 5.24 -24.40 6.78
CA THR A 221 5.69 -25.28 7.86
C THR A 221 7.07 -24.88 8.40
N SER A 222 7.49 -25.51 9.49
CA SER A 222 8.85 -25.36 10.04
C SER A 222 9.96 -25.84 9.10
N SER A 223 9.63 -26.63 8.06
CA SER A 223 10.60 -26.97 7.00
C SER A 223 10.80 -25.84 5.99
N ASP A 224 9.87 -24.89 5.90
CA ASP A 224 9.92 -23.76 4.96
C ASP A 224 10.56 -22.52 5.57
N VAL A 225 10.32 -22.29 6.87
CA VAL A 225 10.70 -21.07 7.58
C VAL A 225 11.18 -21.35 9.01
N GLY A 226 12.02 -20.46 9.54
CA GLY A 226 12.43 -20.45 10.94
C GLY A 226 12.35 -19.06 11.55
N ILE A 227 11.99 -18.99 12.83
CA ILE A 227 11.98 -17.74 13.61
C ILE A 227 13.23 -17.72 14.47
N ARG A 228 14.08 -16.70 14.31
CA ARG A 228 15.27 -16.48 15.14
C ARG A 228 14.97 -15.43 16.19
N VAL A 229 15.28 -15.72 17.45
CA VAL A 229 15.05 -14.83 18.59
C VAL A 229 16.39 -14.45 19.21
N SER A 230 16.54 -13.17 19.59
CA SER A 230 17.72 -12.64 20.27
C SER A 230 17.32 -11.53 21.24
N SER A 231 18.18 -11.26 22.22
CA SER A 231 18.06 -10.17 23.20
C SER A 231 19.23 -9.19 23.02
N ARG A 232 18.97 -7.89 23.16
CA ARG A 232 20.03 -6.86 23.21
C ARG A 232 20.68 -6.74 24.60
N LYS A 233 20.04 -7.29 25.63
CA LYS A 233 20.58 -7.41 26.98
C LYS A 233 21.36 -8.71 27.11
#